data_AF-A0A4Y2EX04-F1
#
_entry.id   AF-A0A4Y2EX04-F1
#
_cell.length_a   1.000
_cell.length_b   1.000
_cell.length_c   1.000
_cell.angle_alpha   90.00
_cell.angle_beta   90.00
_cell.angle_gamma   90.00
#
_symmetry.space_group_name_H-M   'P 1'
#
loop_
_entity.id
_entity.type
_entity.pdbx_description
1 polymer ?
#
loop_
_entity_poly.entity_id
_entity_poly.type
_entity_poly.pdbx_seq_one_letter_code
_entity_poly.pdbx_strand_id
1 'polypeptide(L)'
;MDSLPKHMIHLGDGIFTLVNSFIKETRVHIRVYSTDDKAREDPDAVSVIKKNVCLLSHTVDSEKCVSIQRLFQRKDSGFQLVPERILLKGEQITRLYTSYTRIFDYVKTCLLTYTLAERVRNEIKKYPDDGRWD
;
A
#
# COMPACT_ATOMS: atom_id res chain seq x y z
N MET A 1 19.32 -8.45 13.22
CA MET A 1 18.64 -7.78 12.10
C MET A 1 17.47 -8.65 11.68
N ASP A 2 16.28 -8.39 12.20
CA ASP A 2 15.08 -9.10 11.76
C ASP A 2 14.69 -8.55 10.39
N SER A 3 15.02 -9.32 9.35
CA SER A 3 14.59 -9.04 7.98
C SER A 3 13.06 -8.85 7.98
N LEU A 4 12.60 -7.75 7.39
CA LEU A 4 11.17 -7.49 7.20
C LEU A 4 10.48 -8.73 6.61
N PRO A 5 9.23 -9.03 7.00
CA PRO A 5 8.55 -10.24 6.54
C PRO A 5 8.55 -10.31 5.01
N LYS A 6 8.86 -11.47 4.41
CA LYS A 6 8.99 -11.68 2.96
C LYS A 6 7.78 -11.23 2.11
N HIS A 7 6.64 -11.01 2.74
CA HIS A 7 5.36 -10.60 2.12
C HIS A 7 5.09 -9.09 2.26
N MET A 8 6.04 -8.32 2.79
CA MET A 8 5.95 -6.87 2.95
C MET A 8 6.47 -6.18 1.69
N ILE A 9 5.64 -5.33 1.08
CA ILE A 9 5.96 -4.59 -0.14
C ILE A 9 6.34 -3.16 0.26
N HIS A 10 7.52 -2.69 -0.14
CA HIS A 10 7.95 -1.30 0.03
C HIS A 10 7.41 -0.44 -1.11
N LEU A 11 6.67 0.62 -0.78
CA LEU A 11 6.07 1.54 -1.74
C LEU A 11 6.88 2.85 -1.93
N GLY A 12 7.95 3.04 -1.16
CA GLY A 12 8.73 4.29 -1.11
C GLY A 12 8.46 5.11 0.15
N ASP A 13 9.34 6.06 0.48
CA ASP A 13 9.20 7.03 1.59
C ASP A 13 8.86 6.42 2.95
N GLY A 14 9.39 5.23 3.25
CA GLY A 14 9.10 4.52 4.49
C GLY A 14 7.68 3.95 4.55
N ILE A 15 6.95 3.90 3.44
CA ILE A 15 5.61 3.30 3.32
C ILE A 15 5.75 1.85 2.91
N PHE A 16 5.08 0.97 3.65
CA PHE A 16 5.06 -0.46 3.38
C PHE A 16 3.66 -1.02 3.50
N THR A 17 3.36 -2.02 2.69
CA THR A 17 2.10 -2.74 2.75
C THR A 17 2.32 -4.22 3.01
N LEU A 18 1.36 -4.84 3.70
CA LEU A 18 1.39 -6.25 4.05
C LEU A 18 -0.03 -6.80 3.97
N VAL A 19 -0.20 -7.94 3.32
CA VAL A 19 -1.44 -8.72 3.40
C VAL A 19 -1.13 -10.02 4.12
N ASN A 20 -1.88 -10.33 5.16
CA ASN A 20 -1.83 -11.63 5.82
C ASN A 20 -3.24 -12.16 6.07
N SER A 21 -3.33 -13.47 6.24
CA SER A 21 -4.57 -14.14 6.61
C SER A 21 -4.34 -14.88 7.92
N PHE A 22 -5.13 -14.57 8.94
CA PHE A 22 -5.04 -15.21 10.25
C PHE A 22 -6.44 -15.58 10.73
N ILE A 23 -6.66 -16.84 11.10
CA ILE A 23 -7.95 -17.36 11.62
C ILE A 23 -9.14 -16.92 10.72
N LYS A 24 -9.05 -17.16 9.41
CA LYS A 24 -10.07 -16.78 8.40
C LYS A 24 -10.35 -15.28 8.24
N GLU A 25 -9.56 -14.42 8.89
CA GLU A 25 -9.58 -12.97 8.67
C GLU A 25 -8.46 -12.58 7.72
N THR A 26 -8.79 -11.87 6.64
CA THR A 26 -7.78 -11.19 5.82
C THR A 26 -7.49 -9.82 6.43
N ARG A 27 -6.22 -9.55 6.70
CA ARG A 27 -5.75 -8.26 7.21
C ARG A 27 -4.85 -7.59 6.19
N VAL A 28 -5.13 -6.33 5.90
CA VAL A 28 -4.27 -5.48 5.07
C VAL A 28 -3.72 -4.38 5.96
N HIS A 29 -2.40 -4.32 6.09
CA HIS A 29 -1.70 -3.27 6.81
C HIS A 29 -1.04 -2.31 5.84
N ILE A 30 -1.24 -1.02 6.05
CA ILE A 30 -0.44 0.05 5.45
C ILE A 30 0.33 0.70 6.60
N ARG A 31 1.66 0.59 6.56
CA ARG A 31 2.57 1.04 7.61
C ARG A 31 3.44 2.17 7.09
N VAL A 32 3.54 3.24 7.84
CA VAL A 32 4.49 4.33 7.61
C VAL A 32 5.53 4.28 8.71
N TYR A 33 6.77 4.02 8.33
CA TYR A 33 7.91 4.05 9.20
C TYR A 33 8.56 5.44 9.12
N SER A 34 9.03 5.92 10.26
CA SER A 34 10.00 7.01 10.29
C SER A 34 11.30 6.48 10.85
N THR A 35 12.39 6.80 10.18
CA THR A 35 13.70 6.87 10.81
C THR A 35 13.74 8.11 11.68
N ASP A 36 14.18 7.98 12.94
CA ASP A 36 14.56 9.14 13.76
C ASP A 36 15.54 9.99 12.93
N ASP A 37 15.52 11.32 12.94
CA ASP A 37 16.44 12.09 12.06
C ASP A 37 17.93 11.82 12.40
N LYS A 38 18.20 11.30 13.61
CA LYS A 38 19.51 10.79 14.04
C LYS A 38 19.86 9.38 13.51
N ALA A 39 18.90 8.66 12.95
CA ALA A 39 19.05 7.31 12.42
C ALA A 39 19.68 7.25 11.03
N ARG A 40 19.82 8.39 10.33
CA ARG A 40 20.48 8.42 9.01
C ARG A 40 21.98 8.13 9.08
N GLU A 41 22.60 8.31 10.26
CA GLU A 41 24.04 8.14 10.48
C GLU A 41 24.39 6.87 11.29
N ASP A 42 23.40 6.19 11.85
CA ASP A 42 23.60 5.01 12.70
C ASP A 42 23.06 3.73 12.01
N PRO A 43 23.93 2.77 11.64
CA PRO A 43 23.52 1.52 11.00
C PRO A 43 22.68 0.60 11.90
N ASP A 44 22.66 0.83 13.22
CA ASP A 44 21.84 0.10 14.19
C ASP A 44 20.50 0.80 14.48
N ALA A 45 20.20 1.90 13.80
CA ALA A 45 18.99 2.65 14.08
C ALA A 45 17.72 1.90 13.66
N VAL A 46 16.85 1.67 14.65
CA VAL A 46 15.59 0.96 14.48
C VAL A 46 14.53 1.88 13.88
N SER A 47 13.92 1.47 12.76
CA SER A 47 12.78 2.17 12.16
C SER A 47 11.52 2.01 13.02
N VAL A 48 10.83 3.11 13.31
CA VAL A 48 9.63 3.12 14.18
C VAL A 48 8.37 3.26 13.32
N ILE A 49 7.35 2.41 13.56
CA ILE A 49 6.04 2.54 12.91
C ILE A 49 5.33 3.77 13.48
N LYS A 50 5.38 4.88 12.74
CA LYS A 50 4.75 6.15 13.10
C LYS A 50 3.24 6.12 12.91
N LYS A 51 2.78 5.44 11.86
CA LYS A 51 1.35 5.27 11.55
C LYS A 51 1.11 3.90 10.95
N ASN A 52 0.04 3.23 11.39
CA ASN A 52 -0.40 1.98 10.79
C ASN A 52 -1.93 2.01 10.67
N VAL A 53 -2.41 1.68 9.48
CA VAL A 53 -3.83 1.46 9.22
C VAL A 53 -4.01 -0.02 8.90
N CYS A 54 -4.87 -0.68 9.66
CA CYS A 54 -5.25 -2.06 9.45
C CYS A 54 -6.70 -2.12 8.96
N LEU A 55 -6.91 -2.79 7.82
CA LEU A 55 -8.22 -3.18 7.32
C LEU A 55 -8.44 -4.65 7.67
N LEU A 56 -9.51 -4.95 8.39
CA LEU A 56 -9.84 -6.30 8.86
C LEU A 56 -11.19 -6.75 8.31
N SER A 57 -11.18 -7.79 7.48
CA SER A 57 -12.41 -8.44 7.01
C SER A 57 -12.81 -9.56 7.96
N HIS A 58 -14.06 -9.52 8.44
CA HIS A 58 -14.62 -10.52 9.35
C HIS A 58 -16.14 -10.68 9.14
N THR A 59 -16.72 -11.73 9.71
CA THR A 59 -18.19 -11.94 9.70
C THR A 59 -18.73 -11.69 11.10
N VAL A 60 -19.81 -10.91 11.21
CA VAL A 60 -20.54 -10.66 12.46
C VAL A 60 -22.01 -10.95 12.17
N ASP A 61 -22.64 -11.84 12.94
CA ASP A 61 -24.07 -12.19 12.79
C ASP A 61 -24.48 -12.57 11.34
N SER A 62 -23.63 -13.34 10.65
CA SER A 62 -23.75 -13.72 9.23
C SER A 62 -23.57 -12.57 8.21
N GLU A 63 -23.35 -11.34 8.66
CA GLU A 63 -23.02 -10.20 7.80
C GLU A 63 -21.51 -10.05 7.61
N LYS A 64 -21.08 -9.73 6.38
CA LYS A 64 -19.69 -9.34 6.10
C LYS A 64 -19.44 -7.92 6.59
N CYS A 65 -18.38 -7.76 7.38
CA CYS A 65 -17.97 -6.50 7.97
C CYS A 65 -16.51 -6.21 7.65
N VAL A 66 -16.19 -4.92 7.47
CA VAL A 66 -14.79 -4.46 7.40
C VAL A 66 -14.57 -3.49 8.55
N SER A 67 -13.59 -3.76 9.41
CA SER A 67 -13.16 -2.77 10.40
C SER A 67 -11.85 -2.13 10.01
N ILE A 68 -11.80 -0.81 10.12
CA ILE A 68 -10.60 0.01 9.96
C ILE A 68 -10.10 0.37 11.34
N GLN A 69 -8.84 0.07 11.62
CA GLN A 69 -8.22 0.37 12.89
C GLN A 69 -6.89 1.08 12.68
N ARG A 70 -6.71 2.20 13.38
CA ARG A 70 -5.39 2.83 13.50
C ARG A 70 -4.60 2.17 14.62
N LEU A 71 -3.36 1.82 14.32
CA LEU A 71 -2.39 1.28 15.26
C LEU A 71 -1.20 2.24 15.31
N PHE A 72 -0.71 2.50 16.52
CA PHE A 72 0.53 3.24 16.73
C PHE A 72 1.50 2.36 17.50
N GLN A 73 2.77 2.42 17.13
CA GLN A 73 3.84 1.80 17.90
C GLN A 73 4.70 2.92 18.46
N ARG A 74 4.76 3.02 19.80
CA ARG A 74 5.71 3.91 20.46
C ARG A 74 7.04 3.18 20.63
N LYS A 75 8.14 3.94 20.62
CA LYS A 75 9.53 3.45 20.70
C LYS A 75 9.78 2.59 21.94
N ASP A 76 8.97 2.81 22.98
CA ASP A 76 9.19 2.46 24.37
C ASP A 76 8.03 1.67 25.01
N SER A 77 6.88 1.54 24.34
CA SER A 77 5.67 0.93 24.95
C SER A 77 4.96 -0.13 24.11
N GLY A 78 5.63 -0.71 23.11
CA GLY A 78 5.05 -1.75 22.24
C GLY A 78 3.91 -1.24 21.35
N PHE A 79 3.09 -2.16 20.84
CA PHE A 79 1.94 -1.84 19.99
C PHE A 79 0.75 -1.38 20.84
N GLN A 80 0.22 -0.20 20.54
CA GLN A 80 -1.02 0.28 21.15
C GLN A 80 -2.10 0.50 20.08
N LEU A 81 -3.25 -0.15 20.30
CA LEU A 81 -4.45 0.06 19.50
C LEU A 81 -5.05 1.41 19.86
N VAL A 82 -5.42 2.20 18.85
CA VAL A 82 -6.21 3.41 19.11
C VAL A 82 -7.66 2.99 19.32
N PRO A 83 -8.39 3.67 20.21
CA PRO A 83 -9.83 3.44 20.39
C PRO A 83 -10.65 3.63 19.11
N GLU A 84 -10.10 4.35 18.12
CA GLU A 84 -10.77 4.64 16.85
C GLU A 84 -10.81 3.40 15.95
N ARG A 85 -11.93 2.67 16.04
CA ARG A 85 -12.32 1.58 15.15
C ARG A 85 -13.56 1.99 14.37
N ILE A 86 -13.43 2.09 13.06
CA ILE A 86 -14.57 2.34 12.17
C ILE A 86 -15.05 1.00 11.63
N LEU A 87 -16.31 0.67 11.87
CA LEU A 87 -16.95 -0.52 11.32
C LEU A 87 -17.76 -0.13 10.08
N LEU A 88 -17.44 -0.73 8.95
CA LEU A 88 -18.17 -0.59 7.70
C LEU A 88 -19.09 -1.78 7.50
N LYS A 89 -20.34 -1.51 7.10
CA LYS A 89 -21.36 -2.51 6.77
C LYS A 89 -22.13 -2.13 5.50
N GLY A 90 -22.75 -3.13 4.85
CA GLY A 90 -23.70 -2.93 3.76
C GLY A 90 -23.20 -1.97 2.66
N GLU A 91 -23.93 -0.88 2.43
CA GLU A 91 -23.63 0.11 1.38
C GLU A 91 -22.24 0.74 1.52
N GLN A 92 -21.73 0.92 2.74
CA GLN A 92 -20.39 1.50 2.95
C GLN A 92 -19.29 0.59 2.39
N ILE A 93 -19.44 -0.73 2.52
CA ILE A 93 -18.54 -1.71 1.92
C ILE A 93 -18.65 -1.64 0.39
N THR A 94 -19.87 -1.56 -0.14
CA THR A 94 -20.10 -1.42 -1.58
C THR A 94 -19.40 -0.18 -2.14
N ARG A 95 -19.55 0.98 -1.47
CA ARG A 95 -18.90 2.24 -1.87
C ARG A 95 -17.38 2.15 -1.82
N LEU A 96 -16.82 1.50 -0.80
CA LEU A 96 -15.38 1.26 -0.70
C LEU A 96 -14.89 0.38 -1.85
N TYR A 97 -15.61 -0.70 -2.16
CA TYR A 97 -15.30 -1.59 -3.27
C TYR A 97 -15.37 -0.89 -4.63
N THR A 98 -16.43 -0.11 -4.88
CA THR A 98 -16.55 0.70 -6.11
C THR A 98 -15.44 1.73 -6.24
N SER A 99 -14.99 2.31 -5.12
CA SER A 99 -13.86 3.26 -5.14
C SER A 99 -12.56 2.54 -5.49
N TYR A 100 -12.33 1.36 -4.92
CA TYR A 100 -11.19 0.50 -5.24
C TYR A 100 -11.15 0.14 -6.73
N THR A 101 -12.26 -0.33 -7.31
CA THR A 101 -12.28 -0.73 -8.73
C THR A 101 -11.99 0.45 -9.64
N ARG A 102 -12.58 1.62 -9.37
CA ARG A 102 -12.30 2.85 -10.13
C ARG A 102 -10.84 3.26 -10.08
N ILE A 103 -10.22 3.25 -8.90
CA ILE A 103 -8.81 3.59 -8.75
C ILE A 103 -7.95 2.58 -9.51
N PHE A 104 -8.24 1.29 -9.36
CA PHE A 104 -7.49 0.23 -10.02
C PHE A 104 -7.55 0.33 -11.55
N ASP A 105 -8.73 0.54 -12.11
CA ASP A 105 -8.92 0.70 -13.56
C ASP A 105 -8.20 1.94 -14.08
N TYR A 106 -8.23 3.04 -13.32
CA TYR A 106 -7.50 4.26 -13.65
C TYR A 106 -5.99 4.02 -13.69
N VAL A 107 -5.42 3.44 -12.61
CA VAL A 107 -3.97 3.13 -12.54
C VAL A 107 -3.56 2.19 -13.65
N LYS A 108 -4.34 1.14 -13.92
CA LYS A 108 -4.10 0.19 -15.02
C LYS A 108 -4.07 0.89 -16.37
N THR A 109 -5.01 1.81 -16.61
CA THR A 109 -5.07 2.61 -17.84
C THR A 109 -3.82 3.47 -17.98
N CYS A 110 -3.44 4.21 -16.93
CA CYS A 110 -2.24 5.03 -16.94
C CYS A 110 -0.97 4.22 -17.25
N LEU A 111 -0.81 3.05 -16.61
CA LEU A 111 0.34 2.16 -16.85
C LEU A 111 0.39 1.65 -18.29
N LEU A 112 -0.77 1.26 -18.84
CA LEU A 112 -0.87 0.82 -20.22
C LEU A 112 -0.51 1.94 -21.20
N THR A 113 -1.09 3.14 -21.01
CA THR A 113 -0.80 4.32 -21.83
C THR A 113 0.68 4.67 -21.78
N TYR A 114 1.28 4.69 -20.59
CA TYR A 114 2.70 4.96 -20.42
C TYR A 114 3.57 3.94 -21.17
N THR A 115 3.29 2.64 -20.98
CA THR A 115 4.04 1.55 -21.62
C THR A 115 3.92 1.59 -23.14
N LEU A 116 2.72 1.84 -23.66
CA LEU A 116 2.49 2.00 -25.11
C LEU A 116 3.22 3.22 -25.67
N ALA A 117 3.13 4.37 -24.99
CA ALA A 117 3.82 5.58 -25.41
C ALA A 117 5.34 5.37 -25.42
N GLU A 118 5.90 4.69 -24.43
CA GLU A 118 7.31 4.36 -24.38
C GLU A 118 7.72 3.38 -25.50
N ARG A 119 6.90 2.36 -25.77
CA ARG A 119 7.13 1.42 -26.87
C ARG A 119 7.09 2.11 -28.23
N VAL A 120 6.11 2.98 -28.48
CA VAL A 120 6.01 3.77 -29.72
C VAL A 120 7.22 4.69 -29.88
N ARG A 121 7.62 5.42 -28.81
CA ARG A 121 8.82 6.26 -28.85
C ARG A 121 10.08 5.45 -29.18
N ASN A 122 10.22 4.27 -28.60
CA ASN A 122 11.36 3.39 -28.87
C ASN A 122 11.33 2.84 -30.30
N GLU A 123 10.15 2.56 -30.86
CA GLU A 123 10.02 2.10 -32.24
C GLU A 123 10.36 3.21 -33.24
N ILE A 124 9.88 4.43 -33.02
CA ILE A 124 10.21 5.61 -33.85
C ILE A 124 11.73 5.83 -33.86
N LYS A 125 12.41 5.72 -32.70
CA LYS A 125 13.87 5.87 -32.60
C LYS A 125 14.66 4.85 -33.44
N LYS A 126 14.08 3.70 -33.81
CA LYS A 126 14.76 2.71 -34.68
C LYS A 126 14.85 3.16 -36.13
N TYR A 127 13.95 4.05 -36.54
CA TYR A 127 13.89 4.60 -37.89
C TYR A 127 14.15 6.11 -37.82
N PRO A 128 15.41 6.52 -37.55
CA PRO A 128 15.76 7.92 -37.58
C PRO A 128 15.47 8.45 -38.99
N ASP A 129 14.70 9.53 -39.08
CA ASP A 129 14.37 10.21 -40.33
C ASP A 129 15.69 10.63 -41.00
N ASP A 130 16.07 9.91 -42.05
CA ASP A 130 17.32 10.07 -42.79
C ASP A 130 17.25 11.24 -43.78
N GLY A 131 16.17 12.02 -43.75
CA GLY A 131 16.03 13.29 -44.48
C GLY A 131 16.09 13.13 -46.00
N ARG A 132 16.03 11.90 -46.51
CA ARG A 132 15.98 11.59 -47.94
C ARG A 132 14.53 11.43 -48.37
N TRP A 133 13.86 12.56 -48.45
CA TRP A 133 12.67 12.70 -49.29
C TRP A 133 13.18 13.27 -50.62
N ASP A 134 13.47 12.39 -51.58
CA ASP A 134 13.62 12.76 -53.00
C ASP A 134 12.25 13.11 -53.60
#